data_AF-A0A0A6XAH1-F1
#
_entry.id   AF-A0A0A6XAH1-F1
#
_cell.length_a   1.000
_cell.length_b   1.000
_cell.length_c   1.000
_cell.angle_alpha   90.00
_cell.angle_beta   90.00
_cell.angle_gamma   90.00
#
_symmetry.space_group_name_H-M   'P 1'
#
loop_
_entity.id
_entity.type
_entity.pdbx_description
1 polymer ?
#
loop_
_entity_poly.entity_id
_entity_poly.type
_entity_poly.pdbx_seq_one_letter_code
_entity_poly.pdbx_strand_id
1 'polypeptide(L)'
;MKYPRTFHLPGSPGATADDRVQQDLTWLDGELVVTEKMDGGNLTFTRDSMYARSLDSGTQPWDRPAKALWAMTAYRIPDDWRVCGESMWARRSVAYRDLPGVFLVFGIWDETNTLLGWDDTVDWARRLELPTVPVLYRGGSLSEARAAWAAQRDEQTSEGYVVRVAGRIPAAEFDRKLLKWVRADHVRTDASWRHRDDFAVNEFA
;
A
#
# COMPACT_ATOMS: atom_id res chain seq x y z
N MET A 1 -10.81 -6.63 10.59
CA MET A 1 -10.40 -7.69 9.62
C MET A 1 -9.02 -7.35 9.05
N LYS A 2 -8.10 -8.32 8.96
CA LYS A 2 -6.73 -8.12 8.44
C LYS A 2 -6.71 -7.85 6.93
N TYR A 3 -5.83 -6.96 6.46
CA TYR A 3 -5.60 -6.76 5.03
C TYR A 3 -5.01 -8.03 4.40
N PRO A 4 -5.55 -8.55 3.27
CA PRO A 4 -5.07 -9.78 2.66
C PRO A 4 -3.60 -9.70 2.25
N ARG A 5 -2.95 -10.85 2.06
CA ARG A 5 -1.56 -10.87 1.57
C ARG A 5 -1.59 -10.60 0.07
N THR A 6 -0.92 -9.53 -0.37
CA THR A 6 -0.70 -9.29 -1.80
C THR A 6 0.33 -10.28 -2.35
N PHE A 7 -0.02 -11.00 -3.41
CA PHE A 7 0.86 -11.98 -4.05
C PHE A 7 1.84 -11.29 -5.01
N HIS A 8 2.99 -11.90 -5.24
CA HIS A 8 3.97 -11.42 -6.20
C HIS A 8 3.57 -11.75 -7.63
N LEU A 9 3.92 -10.86 -8.56
CA LEU A 9 4.02 -11.16 -9.99
C LEU A 9 5.14 -12.20 -10.23
N PRO A 10 4.99 -13.07 -11.25
CA PRO A 10 6.08 -13.92 -11.70
C PRO A 10 7.32 -13.09 -12.07
N GLY A 11 8.48 -13.53 -11.60
CA GLY A 11 9.74 -12.82 -11.79
C GLY A 11 9.94 -11.58 -10.92
N SER A 12 9.14 -11.39 -9.86
CA SER A 12 9.43 -10.38 -8.83
C SER A 12 10.72 -10.75 -8.07
N PRO A 13 11.83 -10.00 -8.20
CA PRO A 13 13.12 -10.40 -7.67
C PRO A 13 13.19 -10.37 -6.13
N GLY A 14 12.39 -9.53 -5.48
CA GLY A 14 12.30 -9.45 -4.02
C GLY A 14 11.42 -10.51 -3.35
N ALA A 15 10.91 -11.50 -4.08
CA ALA A 15 10.12 -12.59 -3.51
C ALA A 15 11.00 -13.58 -2.72
N THR A 16 10.54 -13.99 -1.54
CA THR A 16 11.21 -14.96 -0.67
C THR A 16 10.47 -16.30 -0.65
N ALA A 17 11.04 -17.32 0.03
CA ALA A 17 10.41 -18.64 0.14
C ALA A 17 9.03 -18.62 0.84
N ASP A 18 8.77 -17.63 1.71
CA ASP A 18 7.51 -17.49 2.43
C ASP A 18 6.44 -16.70 1.64
N ASP A 19 6.82 -16.13 0.50
CA ASP A 19 5.95 -15.36 -0.37
C ASP A 19 5.14 -16.26 -1.30
N ARG A 20 3.98 -15.74 -1.71
CA ARG A 20 3.12 -16.38 -2.70
C ARG A 20 3.28 -15.65 -4.03
N VAL A 21 3.42 -16.40 -5.11
CA VAL A 21 3.51 -15.89 -6.48
C VAL A 21 2.25 -16.32 -7.23
N GLN A 22 1.56 -15.37 -7.86
CA GLN A 22 0.40 -15.65 -8.69
C GLN A 22 0.85 -16.10 -10.08
N GLN A 23 0.27 -17.18 -10.58
CA GLN A 23 0.57 -17.71 -11.92
C GLN A 23 -0.51 -17.35 -12.95
N ASP A 24 -1.75 -17.16 -12.52
CA ASP A 24 -2.83 -16.70 -13.39
C ASP A 24 -2.74 -15.19 -13.61
N LEU A 25 -2.27 -14.83 -14.81
CA LEU A 25 -2.13 -13.45 -15.27
C LEU A 25 -3.16 -13.07 -16.35
N THR A 26 -4.15 -13.92 -16.61
CA THR A 26 -5.12 -13.73 -17.72
C THR A 26 -5.97 -12.46 -17.62
N TRP A 27 -5.98 -11.82 -16.45
CA TRP A 27 -6.72 -10.59 -16.20
C TRP A 27 -5.94 -9.31 -16.50
N LEU A 28 -4.64 -9.42 -16.79
CA LEU A 28 -3.75 -8.27 -16.99
C LEU A 28 -3.90 -7.59 -18.35
N ASP A 29 -4.82 -8.07 -19.19
CA ASP A 29 -5.20 -7.46 -20.46
C ASP A 29 -6.38 -6.47 -20.33
N GLY A 30 -6.95 -6.33 -19.13
CA GLY A 30 -8.00 -5.34 -18.82
C GLY A 30 -7.44 -4.00 -18.38
N GLU A 31 -8.30 -3.02 -18.07
CA GLU A 31 -7.86 -1.74 -17.52
C GLU A 31 -7.22 -1.93 -16.13
N LEU A 32 -5.94 -1.55 -16.03
CA LEU A 32 -5.10 -1.67 -14.85
C LEU A 32 -4.82 -0.31 -14.25
N VAL A 33 -4.60 -0.30 -12.94
CA VAL A 33 -3.94 0.80 -12.24
C VAL A 33 -2.69 0.25 -11.56
N VAL A 34 -1.59 0.99 -11.73
CA VAL A 34 -0.30 0.68 -11.16
C VAL A 34 0.09 1.81 -10.24
N THR A 35 0.31 1.47 -8.98
CA THR A 35 0.77 2.43 -7.97
C THR A 35 2.18 2.11 -7.54
N GLU A 36 2.90 3.12 -7.06
CA GLU A 36 4.15 2.89 -6.34
C GLU A 36 3.86 2.01 -5.11
N LYS A 37 4.73 1.02 -4.89
CA LYS A 37 4.74 0.27 -3.64
C LYS A 37 5.59 1.04 -2.64
N MET A 38 4.92 1.77 -1.75
CA MET A 38 5.58 2.55 -0.72
C MET A 38 6.22 1.63 0.34
N ASP A 39 7.45 1.94 0.73
CA ASP A 39 8.18 1.20 1.78
C ASP A 39 7.89 1.81 3.16
N GLY A 40 6.79 1.39 3.77
CA GLY A 40 6.35 1.85 5.09
C GLY A 40 5.75 0.72 5.94
N GLY A 41 4.76 1.07 6.76
CA GLY A 41 4.01 0.13 7.57
C GLY A 41 2.53 0.07 7.22
N ASN A 42 2.04 -1.09 6.79
CA ASN A 42 0.61 -1.29 6.55
C ASN A 42 -0.25 -1.00 7.80
N LEU A 43 -1.15 -0.03 7.67
CA LEU A 43 -2.18 0.28 8.65
C LEU A 43 -3.57 0.23 8.00
N THR A 44 -4.58 -0.06 8.82
CA THR A 44 -5.99 0.04 8.46
C THR A 44 -6.68 0.97 9.42
N PHE A 45 -7.39 1.96 8.88
CA PHE A 45 -8.29 2.84 9.59
C PHE A 45 -9.71 2.35 9.38
N THR A 46 -10.44 2.24 10.48
CA THR A 46 -11.89 2.09 10.52
C THR A 46 -12.45 3.26 11.32
N ARG A 47 -13.76 3.42 11.37
CA ARG A 47 -14.38 4.41 12.24
C ARG A 47 -13.94 4.26 13.71
N ASP A 48 -13.89 3.03 14.21
CA ASP A 48 -13.73 2.77 15.64
C ASP A 48 -12.32 2.34 16.04
N SER A 49 -11.47 1.97 15.07
CA SER A 49 -10.14 1.47 15.36
C SER A 49 -9.10 1.75 14.27
N MET A 50 -7.85 1.82 14.71
CA MET A 50 -6.66 1.73 13.86
C MET A 50 -5.87 0.49 14.24
N TYR A 51 -5.46 -0.31 13.25
CA TYR A 51 -4.63 -1.49 13.49
C TYR A 51 -3.67 -1.77 12.34
N ALA A 52 -2.54 -2.40 12.65
CA ALA A 52 -1.60 -2.90 11.65
C ALA A 52 -2.11 -4.19 10.99
N ARG A 53 -1.42 -4.63 9.93
CA ARG A 53 -1.74 -5.93 9.30
C ARG A 53 -1.69 -7.09 10.29
N SER A 54 -0.74 -7.10 11.24
CA SER A 54 -0.80 -8.02 12.38
C SER A 54 -1.66 -7.41 13.47
N LEU A 55 -2.79 -8.03 13.79
CA LEU A 55 -3.80 -7.44 14.68
C LEU A 55 -3.35 -7.38 16.15
N ASP A 56 -2.34 -8.17 16.50
CA ASP A 56 -1.75 -8.33 17.83
C ASP A 56 -0.55 -7.40 18.08
N SER A 57 -0.12 -6.60 17.10
CA SER A 57 1.09 -5.78 17.22
C SER A 57 0.94 -4.55 18.10
N GLY A 58 -0.28 -4.17 18.49
CA GLY A 58 -0.57 -2.89 19.13
C GLY A 58 -0.19 -1.68 18.26
N THR A 59 -0.19 -0.49 18.86
CA THR A 59 0.31 0.74 18.21
C THR A 59 1.79 0.91 18.51
N GLN A 60 2.62 0.95 17.48
CA GLN A 60 4.06 1.15 17.61
C GLN A 60 4.43 2.65 17.64
N PRO A 61 5.61 3.04 18.19
CA PRO A 61 6.04 4.43 18.24
C PRO A 61 6.02 5.14 16.87
N TRP A 62 6.44 4.44 15.80
CA TRP A 62 6.44 4.97 14.44
C TRP A 62 5.04 5.12 13.81
N ASP A 63 4.00 4.53 14.40
CA ASP A 63 2.62 4.66 13.92
C ASP A 63 1.85 5.78 14.63
N ARG A 64 2.45 6.45 15.63
CA ARG A 64 1.79 7.52 16.39
C ARG A 64 1.30 8.68 15.52
N PRO A 65 2.05 9.17 14.51
CA PRO A 65 1.56 10.24 13.63
C PRO A 65 0.36 9.80 12.79
N ALA A 66 0.38 8.58 12.26
CA ALA A 66 -0.77 8.00 11.57
C ALA A 66 -1.97 7.82 12.52
N LYS A 67 -1.74 7.47 13.79
CA LYS A 67 -2.79 7.38 14.82
C LYS A 67 -3.43 8.72 15.14
N ALA A 68 -2.63 9.79 15.21
CA ALA A 68 -3.15 11.13 15.40
C ALA A 68 -4.02 11.55 14.21
N LEU A 69 -3.56 11.29 12.98
CA LEU A 69 -4.35 11.51 11.77
C LEU A 69 -5.66 10.70 11.77
N TRP A 70 -5.59 9.41 12.12
CA TRP A 70 -6.78 8.56 12.30
C TRP A 70 -7.77 9.18 13.27
N ALA A 71 -7.34 9.59 14.46
CA ALA A 71 -8.22 10.19 15.47
C ALA A 71 -8.95 11.46 14.97
N MET A 72 -8.36 12.18 14.02
CA MET A 72 -8.95 13.39 13.41
C MET A 72 -9.89 13.11 12.23
N THR A 73 -9.81 11.93 11.60
CA THR A 73 -10.57 11.62 10.37
C THR A 73 -11.54 10.44 10.51
N ALA A 74 -11.34 9.57 11.49
CA ALA A 74 -12.06 8.30 11.63
C ALA A 74 -13.58 8.43 11.68
N TYR A 75 -14.11 9.50 12.30
CA TYR A 75 -15.55 9.75 12.38
C TYR A 75 -16.22 9.93 11.01
N ARG A 76 -15.45 10.27 9.96
CA ARG A 76 -15.92 10.43 8.57
C ARG A 76 -15.91 9.12 7.80
N ILE A 77 -15.22 8.08 8.29
CA ILE A 77 -15.21 6.76 7.67
C ILE A 77 -16.59 6.11 7.91
N PRO A 78 -17.28 5.57 6.89
CA PRO A 78 -18.53 4.84 7.08
C PRO A 78 -18.38 3.63 8.02
N ASP A 79 -19.49 3.18 8.61
CA ASP A 79 -19.49 1.94 9.39
C ASP A 79 -19.06 0.76 8.52
N ASP A 80 -18.36 -0.19 9.11
CA ASP A 80 -17.85 -1.41 8.46
C ASP A 80 -16.86 -1.18 7.29
N TRP A 81 -16.48 0.06 7.00
CA TRP A 81 -15.47 0.39 6.00
C TRP A 81 -14.05 0.32 6.56
N ARG A 82 -13.10 0.00 5.68
CA ARG A 82 -11.67 -0.07 6.02
C ARG A 82 -10.86 0.72 5.01
N VAL A 83 -10.23 1.81 5.47
CA VAL A 83 -9.26 2.58 4.70
C VAL A 83 -7.87 2.02 4.98
N CYS A 84 -7.30 1.33 4.00
CA CYS A 84 -5.98 0.73 4.09
C CYS A 84 -4.94 1.62 3.42
N GLY A 85 -3.82 1.81 4.11
CA GLY A 85 -2.74 2.66 3.63
C GLY A 85 -1.42 2.35 4.32
N GLU A 86 -0.39 3.05 3.87
CA GLU A 86 0.98 2.88 4.34
C GLU A 86 1.33 4.00 5.32
N SER A 87 1.75 3.65 6.53
CA SER A 87 2.36 4.53 7.53
C SER A 87 3.77 4.88 7.08
N MET A 88 4.00 6.17 6.81
CA MET A 88 5.23 6.66 6.19
C MET A 88 6.11 7.49 7.12
N TRP A 89 5.81 7.54 8.42
CA TRP A 89 6.61 8.34 9.36
C TRP A 89 8.05 7.84 9.51
N ALA A 90 8.22 6.57 9.88
CA ALA A 90 9.54 5.96 9.96
C ALA A 90 10.10 5.70 8.57
N ARG A 91 11.35 6.13 8.36
CA ARG A 91 12.14 5.76 7.19
C ARG A 91 12.53 4.30 7.31
N ARG A 92 12.20 3.53 6.28
CA ARG A 92 12.62 2.14 6.14
C ARG A 92 13.83 2.05 5.22
N SER A 93 13.78 1.20 4.21
CA SER A 93 14.87 0.97 3.26
C SER A 93 14.94 2.06 2.19
N VAL A 94 13.81 2.72 1.90
CA VAL A 94 13.73 3.87 1.01
C VAL A 94 13.67 5.17 1.83
N ALA A 95 14.46 6.16 1.43
CA ALA A 95 14.51 7.49 2.04
C ALA A 95 13.67 8.47 1.23
N TYR A 96 12.39 8.60 1.57
CA TYR A 96 11.49 9.53 0.89
C TYR A 96 11.71 10.97 1.38
N ARG A 97 11.69 11.93 0.45
CA ARG A 97 12.05 13.34 0.73
C ARG A 97 10.92 14.35 0.58
N ASP A 98 9.79 13.95 -0.01
CA ASP A 98 8.71 14.85 -0.40
C ASP A 98 7.36 14.13 -0.33
N LEU A 99 7.06 13.54 0.84
CA LEU A 99 5.82 12.80 1.03
C LEU A 99 4.65 13.75 1.28
N PRO A 100 3.47 13.52 0.64
CA PRO A 100 2.30 14.38 0.80
C PRO A 100 1.56 14.16 2.14
N GLY A 101 2.02 13.22 2.98
CA GLY A 101 1.44 12.95 4.29
C GLY A 101 2.03 11.72 4.97
N VAL A 102 1.72 11.58 6.26
CA VAL A 102 2.21 10.49 7.12
C VAL A 102 1.53 9.13 6.87
N PHE A 103 0.41 9.13 6.14
CA PHE A 103 -0.36 7.95 5.78
C PHE A 103 -0.83 8.07 4.34
N LEU A 104 -0.49 7.09 3.50
CA LEU A 104 -0.84 7.08 2.08
C LEU A 104 -1.80 5.95 1.76
N VAL A 105 -3.01 6.28 1.31
CA VAL A 105 -4.07 5.29 1.01
C VAL A 105 -3.69 4.49 -0.25
N PHE A 106 -3.73 3.16 -0.16
CA PHE A 106 -3.58 2.28 -1.33
C PHE A 106 -4.85 1.45 -1.61
N GLY A 107 -5.85 1.47 -0.74
CA GLY A 107 -7.09 0.74 -0.97
C GLY A 107 -8.14 0.98 0.11
N ILE A 108 -9.41 0.99 -0.29
CA ILE A 108 -10.54 1.14 0.62
C ILE A 108 -11.49 -0.03 0.42
N TRP A 109 -11.91 -0.67 1.50
CA TRP A 109 -12.91 -1.73 1.48
C TRP A 109 -14.23 -1.21 2.02
N ASP A 110 -15.31 -1.60 1.36
CA ASP A 110 -16.68 -1.32 1.80
C ASP A 110 -17.23 -2.42 2.73
N GLU A 111 -18.46 -2.21 3.20
CA GLU A 111 -19.20 -3.09 4.10
C GLU A 111 -19.47 -4.49 3.51
N THR A 112 -19.41 -4.62 2.19
CA THR A 112 -19.62 -5.90 1.49
C THR A 112 -18.35 -6.75 1.42
N ASN A 113 -17.27 -6.30 2.06
CA ASN A 113 -15.94 -6.89 1.95
C ASN A 113 -15.41 -6.88 0.51
N THR A 114 -15.70 -5.79 -0.21
CA THR A 114 -15.20 -5.54 -1.57
C THR A 114 -14.22 -4.37 -1.53
N LEU A 115 -13.05 -4.56 -2.12
CA LEU A 115 -12.10 -3.47 -2.33
C LEU A 115 -12.67 -2.59 -3.46
N LEU A 116 -12.84 -1.31 -3.16
CA LEU A 116 -13.35 -0.33 -4.11
C LEU A 116 -12.49 -0.26 -5.37
N GLY A 117 -13.11 0.13 -6.49
CA GLY A 117 -12.38 0.53 -7.70
C GLY A 117 -11.42 1.68 -7.40
N TRP A 118 -10.42 1.87 -8.25
CA TRP A 118 -9.42 2.90 -8.01
C TRP A 118 -10.02 4.31 -8.02
N ASP A 119 -10.96 4.60 -8.93
CA ASP A 119 -11.62 5.90 -8.99
C ASP A 119 -12.44 6.19 -7.72
N ASP A 120 -13.23 5.21 -7.27
CA ASP A 120 -13.95 5.28 -5.99
C ASP A 120 -12.97 5.44 -4.80
N THR A 121 -11.82 4.75 -4.84
CA THR A 121 -10.78 4.85 -3.81
C THR A 121 -10.22 6.28 -3.75
N VAL A 122 -9.90 6.88 -4.89
CA VAL A 122 -9.38 8.25 -4.98
C VAL A 122 -10.44 9.26 -4.54
N ASP A 123 -11.69 9.08 -4.94
CA ASP A 123 -12.78 9.99 -4.54
C ASP A 123 -13.00 9.97 -3.02
N TRP A 124 -13.05 8.77 -2.42
CA TRP A 124 -13.17 8.64 -0.97
C TRP A 124 -11.93 9.13 -0.22
N ALA A 125 -10.73 8.84 -0.70
CA ALA A 125 -9.50 9.37 -0.11
C ALA A 125 -9.49 10.90 -0.10
N ARG A 126 -9.91 11.54 -1.20
CA ARG A 126 -10.09 13.00 -1.29
C ARG A 126 -11.13 13.51 -0.28
N ARG A 127 -12.28 12.84 -0.17
CA ARG A 127 -13.32 13.20 0.82
C ARG A 127 -12.87 13.04 2.27
N LEU A 128 -11.89 12.18 2.54
CA LEU A 128 -11.28 11.99 3.85
C LEU A 128 -10.06 12.88 4.09
N GLU A 129 -9.65 13.65 3.07
CA GLU A 129 -8.43 14.46 3.05
C GLU A 129 -7.17 13.62 3.33
N LEU A 130 -7.14 12.41 2.76
CA LEU A 130 -6.02 11.49 2.84
C LEU A 130 -5.37 11.36 1.46
N PRO A 131 -4.06 11.61 1.34
CA PRO A 131 -3.35 11.39 0.08
C PRO A 131 -3.33 9.89 -0.27
N THR A 132 -3.38 9.57 -1.55
CA THR A 132 -3.16 8.20 -2.03
C THR A 132 -1.67 7.96 -2.31
N VAL A 133 -1.29 6.69 -2.40
CA VAL A 133 0.00 6.32 -3.01
C VAL A 133 0.08 6.84 -4.46
N PRO A 134 1.28 7.18 -4.97
CA PRO A 134 1.45 7.66 -6.34
C PRO A 134 0.95 6.65 -7.39
N VAL A 135 0.19 7.13 -8.37
CA VAL A 135 -0.15 6.34 -9.57
C VAL A 135 0.97 6.50 -10.59
N LEU A 136 1.56 5.39 -11.00
CA LEU A 136 2.64 5.34 -11.98
C LEU A 136 2.11 5.11 -13.40
N TYR A 137 1.02 4.36 -13.54
CA TYR A 137 0.42 4.03 -14.83
C TYR A 137 -1.06 3.64 -14.68
N ARG A 138 -1.83 3.92 -15.73
CA ARG A 138 -3.18 3.42 -15.94
C ARG A 138 -3.36 3.06 -17.42
N GLY A 139 -3.82 1.85 -17.69
CA GLY A 139 -3.97 1.35 -19.05
C GLY A 139 -4.06 -0.17 -19.11
N GLY A 140 -3.97 -0.76 -20.30
CA GLY A 140 -4.28 -2.18 -20.54
C GLY A 140 -3.09 -3.14 -20.60
N SER A 141 -1.88 -2.67 -20.30
CA SER A 141 -0.67 -3.46 -20.55
C SER A 141 0.24 -3.57 -19.34
N LEU A 142 0.53 -4.81 -18.92
CA LEU A 142 1.54 -5.08 -17.90
C LEU A 142 2.97 -4.67 -18.34
N SER A 143 3.28 -4.73 -19.63
CA SER A 143 4.62 -4.33 -20.11
C SER A 143 4.79 -2.81 -20.03
N GLU A 144 3.74 -2.05 -20.36
CA GLU A 144 3.74 -0.59 -20.20
C GLU A 144 3.73 -0.18 -18.72
N ALA A 145 2.98 -0.89 -17.89
CA ALA A 145 3.02 -0.75 -16.43
C ALA A 145 4.45 -0.88 -15.88
N ARG A 146 5.19 -1.91 -16.34
CA ARG A 146 6.61 -2.13 -15.97
C ARG A 146 7.49 -0.99 -16.45
N ALA A 147 7.33 -0.56 -17.70
CA ALA A 147 8.09 0.54 -18.27
C ALA A 147 7.84 1.86 -17.54
N ALA A 148 6.60 2.12 -17.11
CA ALA A 148 6.24 3.33 -16.38
C ALA A 148 6.95 3.43 -15.01
N TRP A 149 7.13 2.32 -14.30
CA TRP A 149 7.94 2.31 -13.08
C TRP A 149 9.39 2.66 -13.38
N ALA A 150 10.02 1.98 -14.36
CA ALA A 150 11.41 2.21 -14.73
C ALA A 150 11.69 3.62 -15.30
N ALA A 151 10.68 4.30 -15.84
CA ALA A 151 10.79 5.67 -16.34
C ALA A 151 10.71 6.74 -15.24
N GLN A 152 10.11 6.42 -14.09
CA GLN A 152 9.80 7.38 -13.02
C GLN A 152 10.54 7.11 -11.71
N ARG A 153 11.04 5.89 -11.53
CA ARG A 153 11.65 5.40 -10.29
C ARG A 153 12.84 4.50 -10.62
N ASP A 154 13.63 4.24 -9.60
CA ASP A 154 14.71 3.27 -9.65
C ASP A 154 14.74 2.41 -8.36
N GLU A 155 15.66 1.45 -8.33
CA GLU A 155 15.84 0.57 -7.19
C GLU A 155 16.41 1.28 -5.94
N GLN A 156 16.88 2.52 -6.04
CA GLN A 156 17.34 3.28 -4.88
C GLN A 156 16.19 4.04 -4.21
N THR A 157 15.23 4.49 -5.01
CA THR A 157 14.17 5.43 -4.63
C THR A 157 12.79 4.81 -4.50
N SER A 158 12.61 3.54 -4.89
CA SER A 158 11.33 2.84 -4.81
C SER A 158 11.52 1.38 -4.42
N GLU A 159 10.55 0.82 -3.69
CA GLU A 159 10.50 -0.61 -3.38
C GLU A 159 10.01 -1.45 -4.57
N GLY A 160 9.11 -0.87 -5.36
CA GLY A 160 8.53 -1.50 -6.54
C GLY A 160 7.16 -0.92 -6.86
N TYR A 161 6.26 -1.75 -7.37
CA TYR A 161 4.91 -1.33 -7.73
C TYR A 161 3.86 -2.37 -7.37
N VAL A 162 2.63 -1.91 -7.23
CA VAL A 162 1.43 -2.76 -7.10
C VAL A 162 0.61 -2.58 -8.36
N VAL A 163 0.19 -3.67 -8.98
CA VAL A 163 -0.74 -3.69 -10.12
C VAL A 163 -2.08 -4.25 -9.67
N ARG A 164 -3.17 -3.60 -10.05
CA ARG A 164 -4.54 -4.05 -9.78
C ARG A 164 -5.44 -3.78 -10.97
N VAL A 165 -6.55 -4.51 -11.08
CA VAL A 165 -7.64 -4.06 -11.95
C VAL A 165 -8.14 -2.68 -11.46
N ALA A 166 -8.53 -1.83 -12.41
CA ALA A 166 -9.08 -0.51 -12.09
C ALA A 166 -10.43 -0.61 -11.36
N GLY A 167 -11.21 -1.65 -11.66
CA GLY A 167 -12.51 -1.92 -11.04
C GLY A 167 -12.44 -2.47 -9.61
N ARG A 168 -13.63 -2.78 -9.08
CA ARG A 168 -13.83 -3.39 -7.75
C ARG A 168 -13.26 -4.80 -7.69
N ILE A 169 -12.77 -5.19 -6.52
CA ILE A 169 -12.18 -6.51 -6.27
C ILE A 169 -12.86 -7.14 -5.05
N PRO A 170 -13.75 -8.14 -5.24
CA PRO A 170 -14.26 -8.93 -4.12
C PRO A 170 -13.10 -9.59 -3.35
N ALA A 171 -13.22 -9.74 -2.03
CA ALA A 171 -12.15 -10.32 -1.20
C ALA A 171 -11.65 -11.68 -1.70
N ALA A 172 -12.55 -12.51 -2.25
CA ALA A 172 -12.22 -13.82 -2.80
C ALA A 172 -11.35 -13.78 -4.07
N GLU A 173 -11.25 -12.63 -4.73
CA GLU A 173 -10.45 -12.44 -5.95
C GLU A 173 -9.17 -11.62 -5.72
N PHE A 174 -8.92 -11.18 -4.49
CA PHE A 174 -7.85 -10.25 -4.16
C PHE A 174 -6.47 -10.74 -4.58
N ASP A 175 -6.16 -12.00 -4.27
CA ASP A 175 -4.85 -12.63 -4.55
C ASP A 175 -4.61 -12.92 -6.03
N ARG A 176 -5.66 -12.80 -6.86
CA ARG A 176 -5.59 -12.86 -8.31
C ARG A 176 -5.49 -11.46 -8.91
N LYS A 177 -6.41 -10.56 -8.56
CA LYS A 177 -6.65 -9.28 -9.24
C LYS A 177 -5.82 -8.09 -8.71
N LEU A 178 -4.96 -8.34 -7.71
CA LEU A 178 -4.03 -7.36 -7.17
C LEU A 178 -2.70 -8.04 -6.82
N LEU A 179 -1.64 -7.66 -7.52
CA LEU A 179 -0.31 -8.26 -7.41
C LEU A 179 0.75 -7.19 -7.19
N LYS A 180 1.92 -7.59 -6.70
CA LYS A 180 3.07 -6.70 -6.49
C LYS A 180 4.30 -7.18 -7.25
N TRP A 181 5.12 -6.25 -7.68
CA TRP A 181 6.51 -6.49 -8.03
C TRP A 181 7.38 -5.70 -7.05
N VAL A 182 8.42 -6.36 -6.55
CA VAL A 182 9.32 -5.83 -5.53
C VAL A 182 10.74 -6.06 -6.01
N ARG A 183 11.58 -5.03 -5.95
CA ARG A 183 12.99 -5.10 -6.36
C ARG A 183 13.81 -6.08 -5.53
N ALA A 184 14.97 -6.48 -6.05
CA ALA A 184 15.94 -7.25 -5.28
C ALA A 184 16.40 -6.47 -4.04
N ASP A 185 16.72 -7.20 -2.96
CA ASP A 185 17.26 -6.63 -1.71
C ASP A 185 16.47 -5.41 -1.21
N HIS A 186 15.13 -5.53 -1.24
CA HIS A 186 14.23 -4.43 -0.89
C HIS A 186 14.38 -3.98 0.56
N VAL A 187 14.70 -4.90 1.47
CA VAL A 187 15.05 -4.60 2.85
C VAL A 187 16.54 -4.25 2.95
N ARG A 188 16.84 -2.98 3.24
CA ARG A 188 18.21 -2.44 3.38
C ARG A 188 18.51 -1.89 4.77
N THR A 189 17.56 -1.99 5.69
CA THR A 189 17.69 -1.54 7.08
C THR A 189 17.63 -2.73 8.03
N ASP A 190 18.51 -2.72 9.03
CA ASP A 190 18.54 -3.76 10.06
C ASP A 190 17.27 -3.71 10.93
N ALA A 191 16.64 -4.85 11.19
CA ALA A 191 15.37 -4.90 11.90
C ALA A 191 15.42 -4.36 13.36
N SER A 192 16.60 -4.24 13.97
CA SER A 192 16.80 -3.78 15.35
C SER A 192 16.23 -2.39 15.64
N TRP A 193 16.06 -1.52 14.64
CA TRP A 193 15.44 -0.20 14.84
C TRP A 193 14.00 -0.30 15.37
N ARG A 194 13.30 -1.43 15.13
CA ARG A 194 11.93 -1.66 15.61
C ARG A 194 11.84 -1.90 17.12
N HIS A 195 12.96 -2.05 17.81
CA HIS A 195 13.02 -2.23 19.26
C HIS A 195 13.51 -0.99 19.99
N ARG A 196 13.50 0.16 19.31
CA ARG A 196 14.03 1.43 19.78
C ARG A 196 13.02 2.55 19.56
N ASP A 197 13.16 3.60 20.38
CA ASP A 197 12.38 4.84 20.23
C ASP A 197 13.09 5.87 19.33
N ASP A 198 14.36 5.64 18.98
CA ASP A 198 15.12 6.42 18.02
C ASP A 198 15.25 5.69 16.68
N PHE A 199 14.62 6.25 15.65
CA PHE A 199 14.65 5.74 14.28
C PHE A 199 14.65 6.91 13.29
N ALA A 200 15.19 6.66 12.10
CA ALA A 200 15.17 7.65 11.03
C ALA A 200 13.72 7.92 10.57
N VAL A 201 13.43 9.17 10.22
CA VAL A 201 12.12 9.61 9.70
C VAL A 201 12.23 9.98 8.23
N ASN A 202 11.14 9.83 7.49
CA ASN A 202 11.04 10.41 6.14
C ASN A 202 10.83 11.93 6.22
N GLU A 203 10.98 12.62 5.09
CA GLU A 203 10.67 14.04 4.97
C GLU A 203 9.33 14.23 4.24
N PHE A 204 8.61 15.31 4.57
CA PHE A 204 7.24 15.59 4.16
C PHE A 204 7.14 16.99 3.56
N ALA A 205 6.21 17.16 2.61
CA ALA A 205 5.93 18.43 1.91
C ALA A 205 5.28 19.49 2.81
#